data_AF-A0A645BLP6-F1
#
_entry.id   AF-A0A645BLP6-F1
#
_cell.length_a   1.000
_cell.length_b   1.000
_cell.length_c   1.000
_cell.angle_alpha   90.00
_cell.angle_beta   90.00
_cell.angle_gamma   90.00
#
_symmetry.space_group_name_H-M   'P 1'
#
loop_
_entity.id
_entity.type
_entity.pdbx_description
1 polymer ?
#
loop_
_entity_poly.entity_id
_entity_poly.type
_entity_poly.pdbx_seq_one_letter_code
_entity_poly.pdbx_strand_id
1 'polypeptide(L)'
;MEVAVGTPGYRYVLGSVLNQVLLHQSIIGLETKAALDKYGIKPDLIIGCAGGGSNLGGLIAPFMGEKVRGEADYRFIAVEPASCPSFTRGKFAYDFCDTGKVCPLAKMCTLGSGFIPAPNHAGGLRYHGMSSTLSQLYQDGLLEAVAIEQTSVFKAAEEFARVEGILPAPESSHAIKVAMDEAIKCKETGEEKTIVFGLTGTGYFDMVAYEKYHDGLMSDYIPSDEDLAVGFAGIPEV
;
A
#
# COMPACT_ATOMS: atom_id res chain seq x y z
N MET A 1 22.63 0.66 5.69
CA MET A 1 23.14 0.12 4.41
C MET A 1 24.64 0.35 4.29
N GLU A 2 25.11 1.58 4.47
CA GLU A 2 26.54 1.97 4.43
C GLU A 2 27.45 1.08 5.29
N VAL A 3 27.08 0.80 6.54
CA VAL A 3 27.83 -0.11 7.43
C VAL A 3 27.94 -1.53 6.87
N ALA A 4 26.89 -2.06 6.26
CA ALA A 4 26.88 -3.44 5.75
C ALA A 4 27.69 -3.59 4.45
N VAL A 5 27.76 -2.54 3.62
CA VAL A 5 28.56 -2.54 2.39
C VAL A 5 30.05 -2.42 2.71
N GLY A 6 30.41 -1.65 3.75
CA GLY A 6 31.81 -1.43 4.14
C GLY A 6 32.41 -2.45 5.11
N THR A 7 31.60 -3.30 5.75
CA THR A 7 32.07 -4.19 6.84
C THR A 7 32.12 -5.66 6.39
N PRO A 8 33.30 -6.31 6.38
CA PRO A 8 33.41 -7.74 6.08
C PRO A 8 32.51 -8.61 6.98
N GLY A 9 31.82 -9.58 6.38
CA GLY A 9 30.91 -10.48 7.10
C GLY A 9 29.50 -9.93 7.34
N TYR A 10 29.24 -8.66 7.06
CA TYR A 10 27.91 -8.08 7.19
C TYR A 10 27.10 -8.30 5.90
N ARG A 11 25.78 -8.34 6.04
CA ARG A 11 24.81 -8.48 4.95
C ARG A 11 23.69 -7.48 5.16
N TYR A 12 23.24 -6.87 4.07
CA TYR A 12 22.09 -5.98 4.08
C TYR A 12 20.85 -6.75 3.63
N VAL A 13 19.78 -6.69 4.42
CA VAL A 13 18.48 -7.26 4.07
C VAL A 13 17.55 -6.12 3.71
N LEU A 14 17.16 -6.06 2.44
CA LEU A 14 16.26 -5.05 1.94
C LEU A 14 14.80 -5.50 2.17
N GLY A 15 14.02 -4.66 2.86
CA GLY A 15 12.75 -5.08 3.49
C GLY A 15 11.48 -4.91 2.66
N SER A 16 11.53 -4.34 1.45
CA SER A 16 10.34 -4.13 0.61
C SER A 16 10.70 -3.89 -0.86
N VAL A 17 9.70 -3.60 -1.71
CA VAL A 17 9.78 -3.20 -3.14
C VAL A 17 10.27 -4.29 -4.09
N LEU A 18 11.36 -4.98 -3.74
CA LEU A 18 12.01 -5.96 -4.57
C LEU A 18 11.18 -7.23 -4.72
N ASN A 19 11.28 -7.86 -5.89
CA ASN A 19 10.47 -9.02 -6.27
C ASN A 19 10.61 -10.19 -5.30
N GLN A 20 11.80 -10.44 -4.74
CA GLN A 20 11.97 -11.52 -3.76
C GLN A 20 11.18 -11.28 -2.47
N VAL A 21 10.97 -10.01 -2.07
CA VAL A 21 10.16 -9.70 -0.88
C VAL A 21 8.69 -9.96 -1.17
N LEU A 22 8.21 -9.57 -2.35
CA LEU A 22 6.84 -9.90 -2.79
C LEU A 22 6.63 -11.41 -2.85
N LEU A 23 7.62 -12.16 -3.36
CA LEU A 23 7.58 -13.62 -3.38
C LEU A 23 7.49 -14.20 -1.96
N HIS A 24 8.30 -13.73 -1.01
CA HIS A 24 8.20 -14.21 0.37
C HIS A 24 6.84 -13.87 1.01
N GLN A 25 6.29 -12.70 0.69
CA GLN A 25 4.98 -12.28 1.17
C GLN A 25 3.81 -12.99 0.47
N SER A 26 4.04 -13.74 -0.62
CA SER A 26 2.97 -14.47 -1.33
C SER A 26 2.27 -15.51 -0.47
N ILE A 27 2.90 -15.91 0.64
CA ILE A 27 2.28 -16.79 1.62
C ILE A 27 0.95 -16.21 2.14
N ILE A 28 0.84 -14.88 2.27
CA ILE A 28 -0.39 -14.18 2.68
C ILE A 28 -1.53 -14.54 1.73
N GLY A 29 -1.32 -14.35 0.42
CA GLY A 29 -2.33 -14.67 -0.59
C GLY A 29 -2.62 -16.16 -0.69
N LEU A 30 -1.60 -17.01 -0.58
CA LEU A 30 -1.77 -18.47 -0.66
C LEU A 30 -2.64 -19.00 0.50
N GLU A 31 -2.38 -18.55 1.73
CA GLU A 31 -3.18 -18.90 2.89
C GLU A 31 -4.60 -18.31 2.81
N THR A 32 -4.73 -17.07 2.34
CA THR A 32 -6.04 -16.43 2.10
C THR A 32 -6.86 -17.25 1.12
N LYS A 33 -6.28 -17.62 -0.03
CA LYS A 33 -6.97 -18.44 -1.03
C LYS A 33 -7.36 -19.80 -0.47
N ALA A 34 -6.45 -20.48 0.23
CA ALA A 34 -6.75 -21.77 0.84
C ALA A 34 -7.90 -21.70 1.85
N ALA A 35 -7.97 -20.62 2.64
CA ALA A 35 -9.08 -20.36 3.55
C ALA A 35 -10.40 -20.13 2.80
N LEU A 36 -10.40 -19.29 1.76
CA LEU A 36 -11.59 -19.00 0.95
C LEU A 36 -12.11 -20.27 0.24
N ASP A 37 -11.22 -21.03 -0.40
CA ASP A 37 -11.54 -22.28 -1.08
C ASP A 37 -12.16 -23.31 -0.11
N LYS A 38 -11.63 -23.40 1.12
CA LYS A 38 -12.15 -24.30 2.18
C LYS A 38 -13.63 -24.01 2.50
N TYR A 39 -14.06 -22.75 2.40
CA TYR A 39 -15.43 -22.34 2.69
C TYR A 39 -16.26 -22.11 1.42
N GLY A 40 -15.71 -22.39 0.22
CA GLY A 40 -16.40 -22.15 -1.05
C GLY A 40 -16.69 -20.67 -1.32
N ILE A 41 -15.90 -19.76 -0.75
CA ILE A 41 -16.06 -18.31 -0.89
C ILE A 41 -15.20 -17.84 -2.06
N LYS A 42 -15.77 -17.05 -2.97
CA LYS A 42 -15.04 -16.39 -4.05
C LYS A 42 -15.03 -14.88 -3.80
N PRO A 43 -13.86 -14.22 -3.78
CA PRO A 43 -13.80 -12.77 -3.66
C PRO A 43 -14.20 -12.10 -4.99
N ASP A 44 -14.93 -10.99 -4.91
CA ASP A 44 -15.17 -10.09 -6.04
C ASP A 44 -14.11 -8.98 -6.07
N LEU A 45 -13.71 -8.52 -4.88
CA LEU A 45 -12.81 -7.40 -4.67
C LEU A 45 -11.73 -7.75 -3.65
N ILE A 46 -10.47 -7.42 -3.97
CA ILE A 46 -9.32 -7.59 -3.08
C ILE A 46 -8.61 -6.24 -2.90
N ILE A 47 -8.51 -5.78 -1.66
CA ILE A 47 -8.03 -4.43 -1.30
C ILE A 47 -6.78 -4.55 -0.41
N GLY A 48 -5.74 -3.78 -0.69
CA GLY A 48 -4.55 -3.75 0.18
C GLY A 48 -3.93 -2.37 0.24
N CYS A 49 -3.30 -2.05 1.38
CA CYS A 49 -2.60 -0.79 1.55
C CYS A 49 -1.22 -0.83 0.88
N ALA A 50 -0.82 0.28 0.28
CA ALA A 50 0.36 0.40 -0.55
C ALA A 50 1.34 1.41 0.04
N GLY A 51 2.43 0.91 0.61
CA GLY A 51 3.60 1.70 1.00
C GLY A 51 4.70 1.52 -0.03
N GLY A 52 5.47 0.42 0.08
CA GLY A 52 6.26 -0.13 -1.03
C GLY A 52 5.57 -1.29 -1.77
N GLY A 53 4.40 -1.70 -1.27
CA GLY A 53 3.51 -2.69 -1.89
C GLY A 53 3.78 -4.17 -1.56
N SER A 54 4.73 -4.52 -0.70
CA SER A 54 5.03 -5.94 -0.42
C SER A 54 3.85 -6.73 0.17
N ASN A 55 3.11 -6.15 1.12
CA ASN A 55 1.92 -6.79 1.70
C ASN A 55 0.82 -6.98 0.64
N LEU A 56 0.57 -5.96 -0.19
CA LEU A 56 -0.44 -5.98 -1.24
C LEU A 56 -0.06 -7.03 -2.30
N GLY A 57 1.18 -6.99 -2.79
CA GLY A 57 1.70 -7.94 -3.75
C GLY A 57 1.62 -9.37 -3.24
N GLY A 58 1.94 -9.59 -1.96
CA GLY A 58 1.79 -10.88 -1.31
C GLY A 58 0.34 -11.37 -1.23
N LEU A 59 -0.59 -10.49 -0.83
CA LEU A 59 -2.02 -10.80 -0.74
C LEU A 59 -2.62 -11.15 -2.11
N ILE A 60 -2.35 -10.35 -3.13
CA ILE A 60 -2.98 -10.52 -4.45
C ILE A 60 -2.32 -11.60 -5.31
N ALA A 61 -1.11 -12.04 -4.98
CA ALA A 61 -0.28 -12.89 -5.85
C ALA A 61 -1.01 -14.08 -6.51
N PRO A 62 -1.69 -14.98 -5.78
CA PRO A 62 -2.35 -16.12 -6.42
C PRO A 62 -3.55 -15.70 -7.26
N PHE A 63 -4.35 -14.75 -6.78
CA PHE A 63 -5.54 -14.25 -7.47
C PHE A 63 -5.20 -13.49 -8.76
N MET A 64 -4.17 -12.64 -8.72
CA MET A 64 -3.66 -11.94 -9.90
C MET A 64 -3.09 -12.95 -10.91
N GLY A 65 -2.43 -14.01 -10.42
CA GLY A 65 -1.99 -15.11 -11.27
C GLY A 65 -3.14 -15.76 -12.05
N GLU A 66 -4.25 -16.07 -11.38
CA GLU A 66 -5.47 -16.60 -12.03
C GLU A 66 -6.06 -15.60 -13.03
N LYS A 67 -6.12 -14.31 -12.68
CA LYS A 67 -6.60 -13.24 -13.59
C LYS A 67 -5.77 -13.14 -14.86
N VAL A 68 -4.44 -13.10 -14.75
CA VAL A 68 -3.54 -13.00 -15.90
C VAL A 68 -3.59 -14.25 -16.79
N ARG A 69 -3.88 -15.43 -16.23
CA ARG A 69 -4.09 -16.66 -17.00
C ARG A 69 -5.50 -16.77 -17.61
N GLY A 70 -6.40 -15.85 -17.28
CA GLY A 70 -7.80 -15.88 -17.74
C GLY A 70 -8.67 -16.93 -17.04
N GLU A 71 -8.26 -17.39 -15.86
CA GLU A 71 -8.94 -18.45 -15.09
C GLU A 71 -10.07 -17.88 -14.22
N ALA A 72 -9.91 -16.65 -13.76
CA ALA A 72 -10.89 -15.94 -12.95
C ALA A 72 -10.79 -14.43 -13.20
N ASP A 73 -11.83 -13.69 -12.82
CA ASP A 73 -11.82 -12.23 -12.84
C ASP A 73 -12.05 -11.71 -11.42
N TYR A 74 -11.19 -10.77 -11.02
CA TYR A 74 -11.14 -10.14 -9.71
C TYR A 74 -10.87 -8.65 -9.89
N ARG A 75 -11.48 -7.81 -9.05
CA ARG A 75 -11.10 -6.40 -8.95
C ARG A 75 -10.04 -6.23 -7.86
N PHE A 76 -9.02 -5.43 -8.12
CA PHE A 76 -7.93 -5.17 -7.18
C PHE A 76 -7.79 -3.68 -6.94
N ILE A 77 -7.73 -3.26 -5.68
CA ILE A 77 -7.53 -1.85 -5.31
C ILE A 77 -6.34 -1.72 -4.35
N ALA A 78 -5.31 -1.00 -4.80
CA ALA A 78 -4.24 -0.48 -3.97
C ALA A 78 -4.69 0.81 -3.28
N VAL A 79 -4.45 0.93 -1.98
CA VAL A 79 -4.79 2.16 -1.23
C VAL A 79 -3.53 2.80 -0.68
N GLU A 80 -3.28 4.04 -1.06
CA GLU A 80 -2.12 4.83 -0.63
C GLU A 80 -2.58 6.11 0.12
N PRO A 81 -1.70 6.78 0.88
CA PRO A 81 -2.06 8.03 1.52
C PRO A 81 -2.05 9.17 0.50
N ALA A 82 -3.00 10.10 0.59
CA ALA A 82 -3.02 11.31 -0.24
C ALA A 82 -1.78 12.20 -0.04
N SER A 83 -1.09 12.07 1.09
CA SER A 83 0.17 12.75 1.38
C SER A 83 1.40 12.14 0.69
N CYS A 84 1.33 10.86 0.28
CA CYS A 84 2.40 10.16 -0.46
C CYS A 84 1.82 9.39 -1.68
N PRO A 85 1.29 10.09 -2.69
CA PRO A 85 0.48 9.50 -3.77
C PRO A 85 1.33 8.88 -4.91
N SER A 86 2.12 7.86 -4.60
CA SER A 86 3.10 7.26 -5.53
C SER A 86 2.48 6.62 -6.77
N PHE A 87 1.33 5.93 -6.64
CA PHE A 87 0.59 5.38 -7.78
C PHE A 87 -0.20 6.46 -8.51
N THR A 88 -1.01 7.22 -7.77
CA THR A 88 -2.05 8.09 -8.35
C THR A 88 -1.50 9.40 -8.92
N ARG A 89 -0.34 9.87 -8.42
CA ARG A 89 0.30 11.12 -8.90
C ARG A 89 1.80 10.99 -9.19
N GLY A 90 2.41 9.83 -8.92
CA GLY A 90 3.81 9.59 -9.23
C GLY A 90 4.10 9.38 -10.72
N LYS A 91 5.39 9.17 -11.04
CA LYS A 91 5.88 8.87 -12.39
C LYS A 91 6.25 7.40 -12.51
N PHE A 92 5.94 6.78 -13.64
CA PHE A 92 6.43 5.44 -13.97
C PHE A 92 7.82 5.51 -14.62
N ALA A 93 8.86 5.49 -13.79
CA ALA A 93 10.24 5.76 -14.18
C ALA A 93 11.22 4.76 -13.53
N TYR A 94 12.46 4.73 -14.01
CA TYR A 94 13.54 4.05 -13.28
C TYR A 94 14.03 4.98 -12.18
N ASP A 95 14.03 4.52 -10.93
CA ASP A 95 14.50 5.29 -9.78
C ASP A 95 15.14 4.37 -8.74
N PHE A 96 15.86 4.94 -7.79
CA PHE A 96 16.53 4.22 -6.72
C PHE A 96 15.51 3.65 -5.72
N CYS A 97 15.71 2.38 -5.34
CA CYS A 97 14.90 1.71 -4.31
C CYS A 97 15.22 2.16 -2.87
N ASP A 98 16.15 3.09 -2.70
CA ASP A 98 16.51 3.65 -1.41
C ASP A 98 16.95 5.11 -1.56
N THR A 99 16.79 5.88 -0.49
CA THR A 99 17.17 7.30 -0.45
C THR A 99 18.70 7.49 -0.46
N GLY A 100 19.46 6.47 -0.08
CA GLY A 100 20.93 6.47 -0.11
C GLY A 100 21.53 6.20 -1.49
N LYS A 101 20.70 5.87 -2.50
CA LYS A 101 21.09 5.60 -3.88
C LYS A 101 22.14 4.49 -4.02
N VAL A 102 22.10 3.50 -3.13
CA VAL A 102 23.03 2.36 -3.13
C VAL A 102 22.41 1.14 -3.81
N CYS A 103 21.09 1.02 -3.79
CA CYS A 103 20.36 -0.03 -4.50
C CYS A 103 20.36 0.21 -6.01
N PRO A 104 20.21 -0.84 -6.83
CA PRO A 104 20.01 -0.66 -8.26
C PRO A 104 18.72 0.13 -8.54
N LEU A 105 18.68 0.75 -9.71
CA LEU A 105 17.46 1.33 -10.25
C LEU A 105 16.43 0.24 -10.52
N ALA A 106 15.16 0.53 -10.24
CA ALA A 106 14.05 -0.31 -10.63
C ALA A 106 12.97 0.53 -11.31
N LYS A 107 12.31 -0.04 -12.33
CA LYS A 107 11.18 0.61 -13.00
C LYS A 107 9.98 0.56 -12.07
N MET A 108 9.50 1.71 -11.61
CA MET A 108 8.45 1.81 -10.59
C MET A 108 7.62 3.08 -10.75
N CYS A 109 6.41 3.08 -10.17
CA CYS A 109 5.72 4.32 -9.82
C CYS A 109 6.45 4.98 -8.66
N THR A 110 6.88 6.23 -8.81
CA THR A 110 7.73 6.94 -7.85
C THR A 110 7.39 8.43 -7.73
N LEU A 111 7.52 8.97 -6.52
CA LEU A 111 7.55 10.41 -6.19
C LEU A 111 8.97 11.00 -6.31
N GLY A 112 9.97 10.17 -6.62
CA GLY A 112 11.39 10.49 -6.55
C GLY A 112 12.00 10.05 -5.22
N SER A 113 13.15 9.38 -5.27
CA SER A 113 13.90 8.92 -4.07
C SER A 113 14.32 10.04 -3.10
N GLY A 114 14.23 11.31 -3.52
CA GLY A 114 14.42 12.48 -2.66
C GLY A 114 13.14 13.04 -2.03
N PHE A 115 11.97 12.47 -2.31
CA PHE A 115 10.69 12.94 -1.76
C PHE A 115 10.66 12.82 -0.23
N ILE A 116 10.17 13.87 0.42
CA ILE A 116 10.04 13.94 1.88
C ILE A 116 8.56 14.16 2.22
N PRO A 117 7.88 13.18 2.86
CA PRO A 117 6.51 13.35 3.32
C PRO A 117 6.36 14.51 4.30
N ALA A 118 5.17 15.11 4.35
CA ALA A 118 4.90 16.21 5.26
C ALA A 118 5.09 15.79 6.75
N PRO A 119 5.63 16.69 7.61
CA PRO A 119 5.89 16.36 9.02
C PRO A 119 4.65 15.99 9.83
N ASN A 120 3.46 16.44 9.42
CA ASN A 120 2.18 16.13 10.07
C ASN A 120 1.59 14.78 9.63
N HIS A 121 2.22 14.06 8.69
CA HIS A 121 1.72 12.78 8.19
C HIS A 121 1.95 11.65 9.21
N ALA A 122 0.88 11.05 9.68
CA ALA A 122 0.88 10.00 10.69
C ALA A 122 0.32 8.65 10.20
N GLY A 123 -0.18 8.59 8.96
CA GLY A 123 -0.81 7.38 8.39
C GLY A 123 0.14 6.26 7.92
N GLY A 124 1.45 6.33 8.22
CA GLY A 124 2.42 5.37 7.70
C GLY A 124 2.62 5.47 6.18
N LEU A 125 2.94 4.37 5.48
CA LEU A 125 3.01 4.31 4.00
C LEU A 125 3.84 5.45 3.34
N ARG A 126 4.96 5.81 3.96
CA ARG A 126 5.78 7.00 3.61
C ARG A 126 6.75 6.81 2.44
N TYR A 127 6.91 5.57 1.99
CA TYR A 127 7.94 5.23 1.01
C TYR A 127 7.61 5.84 -0.35
N HIS A 128 8.61 6.35 -1.05
CA HIS A 128 8.43 7.20 -2.23
C HIS A 128 8.04 6.45 -3.50
N GLY A 129 8.14 5.12 -3.51
CA GLY A 129 7.94 4.33 -4.72
C GLY A 129 7.17 3.04 -4.47
N MET A 130 6.84 2.33 -5.54
CA MET A 130 6.10 1.08 -5.48
C MET A 130 6.93 -0.07 -6.06
N SER A 131 6.64 -1.31 -5.68
CA SER A 131 7.26 -2.47 -6.32
C SER A 131 7.11 -2.41 -7.84
N SER A 132 8.15 -2.81 -8.59
CA SER A 132 8.11 -2.88 -10.05
C SER A 132 6.97 -3.73 -10.58
N THR A 133 6.70 -4.88 -9.94
CA THR A 133 5.59 -5.76 -10.33
C THR A 133 4.25 -5.04 -10.18
N LEU A 134 3.99 -4.41 -9.04
CA LEU A 134 2.73 -3.70 -8.82
C LEU A 134 2.59 -2.46 -9.68
N SER A 135 3.70 -1.77 -9.93
CA SER A 135 3.74 -0.62 -10.84
C SER A 135 3.38 -1.03 -12.26
N GLN A 136 3.92 -2.14 -12.75
CA GLN A 136 3.55 -2.69 -14.06
C GLN A 136 2.07 -3.11 -14.10
N LEU A 137 1.58 -3.83 -13.09
CA LEU A 137 0.16 -4.22 -13.00
C LEU A 137 -0.78 -3.01 -13.00
N TYR A 138 -0.38 -1.91 -12.36
CA TYR A 138 -1.13 -0.65 -12.38
C TYR A 138 -1.11 0.00 -13.78
N GLN A 139 0.05 0.06 -14.43
CA GLN A 139 0.17 0.60 -15.80
C GLN A 139 -0.63 -0.22 -16.83
N ASP A 140 -0.70 -1.53 -16.65
CA ASP A 140 -1.46 -2.44 -17.51
C ASP A 140 -2.98 -2.41 -17.24
N GLY A 141 -3.43 -1.63 -16.25
CA GLY A 141 -4.85 -1.53 -15.87
C GLY A 141 -5.39 -2.78 -15.15
N LEU A 142 -4.52 -3.66 -14.66
CA LEU A 142 -4.90 -4.86 -13.90
C LEU A 142 -5.09 -4.59 -12.40
N LEU A 143 -4.50 -3.49 -11.91
CA LEU A 143 -4.59 -3.01 -10.54
C LEU A 143 -5.11 -1.56 -10.56
N GLU A 144 -6.13 -1.27 -9.75
CA GLU A 144 -6.58 0.11 -9.50
C GLU A 144 -5.83 0.69 -8.30
N ALA A 145 -5.73 2.02 -8.21
CA ALA A 145 -5.15 2.70 -7.05
C ALA A 145 -5.98 3.91 -6.64
N VAL A 146 -6.13 4.12 -5.33
CA VAL A 146 -6.80 5.30 -4.75
C VAL A 146 -5.97 5.89 -3.62
N ALA A 147 -6.00 7.21 -3.50
CA ALA A 147 -5.31 7.98 -2.47
C ALA A 147 -6.30 8.53 -1.45
N ILE A 148 -6.05 8.32 -0.16
CA ILE A 148 -6.99 8.65 0.92
C ILE A 148 -6.33 9.58 1.96
N GLU A 149 -7.10 10.57 2.42
CA GLU A 149 -6.72 11.52 3.48
C GLU A 149 -6.63 10.84 4.85
N GLN A 150 -5.60 11.17 5.64
CA GLN A 150 -5.31 10.47 6.89
C GLN A 150 -6.43 10.64 7.93
N THR A 151 -7.08 11.79 8.01
CA THR A 151 -8.18 11.99 8.98
C THR A 151 -9.32 11.00 8.71
N SER A 152 -9.65 10.76 7.44
CA SER A 152 -10.69 9.79 7.05
C SER A 152 -10.27 8.34 7.29
N VAL A 153 -8.97 8.04 7.18
CA VAL A 153 -8.38 6.73 7.52
C VAL A 153 -8.52 6.45 9.01
N PHE A 154 -8.14 7.40 9.87
CA PHE A 154 -8.24 7.23 11.33
C PHE A 154 -9.70 7.17 11.80
N LYS A 155 -10.62 7.89 11.14
CA LYS A 155 -12.06 7.74 11.38
C LYS A 155 -12.54 6.30 11.16
N ALA A 156 -12.21 5.71 10.01
CA ALA A 156 -12.57 4.32 9.71
C ALA A 156 -11.87 3.33 10.66
N ALA A 157 -10.63 3.61 11.05
CA ALA A 157 -9.91 2.79 12.00
C ALA A 157 -10.60 2.73 13.38
N GLU A 158 -11.05 3.87 13.90
CA GLU A 158 -11.80 3.91 15.16
C GLU A 158 -13.13 3.19 15.05
N GLU A 159 -13.86 3.37 13.95
CA GLU A 159 -15.12 2.67 13.71
C GLU A 159 -14.91 1.15 13.67
N PHE A 160 -13.91 0.69 12.90
CA PHE A 160 -13.53 -0.71 12.82
C PHE A 160 -13.15 -1.27 14.20
N ALA A 161 -12.33 -0.55 14.97
CA ALA A 161 -11.94 -0.99 16.31
C ALA A 161 -13.13 -1.09 17.29
N ARG A 162 -14.13 -0.21 17.16
CA ARG A 162 -15.34 -0.24 17.99
C ARG A 162 -16.27 -1.39 17.63
N VAL A 163 -16.34 -1.77 16.35
CA VAL A 163 -17.25 -2.81 15.84
C VAL A 163 -16.61 -4.20 15.94
N GLU A 164 -15.37 -4.34 15.47
CA GLU A 164 -14.66 -5.63 15.33
C GLU A 164 -13.73 -5.93 16.51
N GLY A 165 -13.46 -4.96 17.39
CA GLY A 165 -12.64 -5.14 18.59
C GLY A 165 -11.13 -5.23 18.32
N ILE A 166 -10.68 -4.97 17.09
CA ILE A 166 -9.26 -4.96 16.71
C ILE A 166 -8.84 -3.53 16.38
N LEU A 167 -7.80 -3.02 17.04
CA LEU A 167 -7.18 -1.74 16.66
C LEU A 167 -6.22 -1.97 15.48
N PRO A 168 -6.56 -1.54 14.25
CA PRO A 168 -5.70 -1.77 13.08
C PRO A 168 -4.47 -0.86 13.12
N ALA A 169 -3.41 -1.20 12.38
CA ALA A 169 -2.33 -0.24 12.13
C ALA A 169 -2.84 0.92 11.25
N PRO A 170 -2.28 2.15 11.35
CA PRO A 170 -2.63 3.26 10.46
C PRO A 170 -2.47 2.88 8.97
N GLU A 171 -1.45 2.09 8.63
CA GLU A 171 -1.26 1.55 7.28
C GLU A 171 -2.44 0.68 6.84
N SER A 172 -2.84 -0.31 7.65
CA SER A 172 -3.95 -1.22 7.32
C SER A 172 -5.29 -0.49 7.23
N SER A 173 -5.44 0.59 8.00
CA SER A 173 -6.65 1.40 8.05
C SER A 173 -6.99 2.04 6.70
N HIS A 174 -6.02 2.22 5.81
CA HIS A 174 -6.25 2.65 4.43
C HIS A 174 -7.12 1.63 3.67
N ALA A 175 -6.75 0.35 3.74
CA ALA A 175 -7.53 -0.72 3.10
C ALA A 175 -8.91 -0.89 3.74
N ILE A 176 -9.00 -0.76 5.07
CA ILE A 176 -10.28 -0.81 5.80
C ILE A 176 -11.20 0.31 5.34
N LYS A 177 -10.71 1.56 5.26
CA LYS A 177 -11.51 2.70 4.82
C LYS A 177 -12.13 2.46 3.45
N VAL A 178 -11.36 1.97 2.49
CA VAL A 178 -11.86 1.69 1.14
C VAL A 178 -12.78 0.48 1.12
N ALA A 179 -12.52 -0.56 1.93
CA ALA A 179 -13.43 -1.69 2.08
C ALA A 179 -14.81 -1.25 2.60
N MET A 180 -14.84 -0.34 3.59
CA MET A 180 -16.07 0.25 4.12
C MET A 180 -16.81 1.07 3.04
N ASP A 181 -16.09 1.87 2.26
CA ASP A 181 -16.70 2.65 1.17
C ASP A 181 -17.32 1.75 0.11
N GLU A 182 -16.62 0.69 -0.31
CA GLU A 182 -17.13 -0.26 -1.28
C GLU A 182 -18.34 -1.05 -0.73
N ALA A 183 -18.34 -1.39 0.57
CA ALA A 183 -19.51 -1.98 1.22
C ALA A 183 -20.72 -1.03 1.25
N ILE A 184 -20.50 0.26 1.50
CA ILE A 184 -21.57 1.28 1.45
C ILE A 184 -22.13 1.40 0.02
N LYS A 185 -21.27 1.42 -1.01
CA LYS A 185 -21.70 1.42 -2.42
C LYS A 185 -22.52 0.16 -2.76
N CYS A 186 -22.12 -1.01 -2.26
CA CYS A 186 -22.88 -2.26 -2.44
C CYS A 186 -24.28 -2.13 -1.82
N LYS A 187 -24.41 -1.52 -0.64
CA LYS A 187 -25.71 -1.23 -0.03
C LYS A 187 -26.57 -0.27 -0.86
N GLU A 188 -25.98 0.76 -1.44
CA GLU A 188 -26.70 1.74 -2.28
C GLU A 188 -27.17 1.15 -3.61
N THR A 189 -26.37 0.27 -4.20
CA THR A 189 -26.65 -0.38 -5.49
C THR A 189 -27.51 -1.63 -5.36
N GLY A 190 -27.53 -2.25 -4.17
CA GLY A 190 -28.18 -3.55 -3.92
C GLY A 190 -27.36 -4.75 -4.42
N GLU A 191 -26.11 -4.53 -4.82
CA GLU A 191 -25.20 -5.60 -5.25
C GLU A 191 -24.60 -6.32 -4.04
N GLU A 192 -24.62 -7.64 -4.03
CA GLU A 192 -23.91 -8.46 -3.05
C GLU A 192 -22.49 -8.74 -3.57
N LYS A 193 -21.47 -8.38 -2.79
CA LYS A 193 -20.05 -8.62 -3.13
C LYS A 193 -19.28 -9.14 -1.92
N THR A 194 -18.36 -10.05 -2.19
CA THR A 194 -17.35 -10.51 -1.23
C THR A 194 -16.11 -9.63 -1.33
N ILE A 195 -15.80 -8.90 -0.26
CA ILE A 195 -14.63 -8.02 -0.17
C ILE A 195 -13.59 -8.68 0.74
N VAL A 196 -12.40 -8.92 0.20
CA VAL A 196 -11.21 -9.32 0.96
C VAL A 196 -10.30 -8.11 1.09
N PHE A 197 -9.81 -7.83 2.30
CA PHE A 197 -8.83 -6.75 2.49
C PHE A 197 -7.69 -7.17 3.41
N GLY A 198 -6.53 -6.55 3.22
CA GLY A 198 -5.34 -6.79 4.04
C GLY A 198 -5.35 -6.02 5.36
N LEU A 199 -5.58 -6.71 6.47
CA LEU A 199 -5.27 -6.23 7.83
C LEU A 199 -3.80 -6.57 8.15
N THR A 200 -2.89 -5.69 7.76
CA THR A 200 -1.44 -5.97 7.73
C THR A 200 -0.74 -5.85 9.08
N GLY A 201 -1.40 -5.28 10.09
CA GLY A 201 -0.83 -5.09 11.43
C GLY A 201 -1.80 -4.49 12.42
N THR A 202 -1.37 -4.42 13.68
CA THR A 202 -2.13 -3.86 14.81
C THR A 202 -1.60 -2.47 15.17
N GLY A 203 -2.48 -1.56 15.58
CA GLY A 203 -2.13 -0.18 15.93
C GLY A 203 -1.66 0.03 17.38
N TYR A 204 -1.40 -1.03 18.14
CA TYR A 204 -1.03 -0.93 19.56
C TYR A 204 0.25 -0.11 19.82
N PHE A 205 1.13 0.00 18.83
CA PHE A 205 2.35 0.80 18.91
C PHE A 205 2.25 2.16 18.21
N ASP A 206 1.07 2.48 17.65
CA ASP A 206 0.77 3.71 16.92
C ASP A 206 -0.15 4.64 17.71
N MET A 207 -0.24 4.44 19.03
CA MET A 207 -1.17 5.15 19.92
C MET A 207 -1.03 6.67 19.88
N VAL A 208 0.18 7.19 19.63
CA VAL A 208 0.40 8.65 19.50
C VAL A 208 -0.32 9.21 18.26
N ALA A 209 -0.41 8.44 17.18
CA ALA A 209 -1.15 8.87 15.99
C ALA A 209 -2.66 8.85 16.25
N TYR A 210 -3.15 7.81 16.93
CA TYR A 210 -4.55 7.74 17.37
C TYR A 210 -4.92 8.84 18.36
N GLU A 211 -4.06 9.15 19.33
CA GLU A 211 -4.23 10.25 20.28
C GLU A 211 -4.36 11.59 19.55
N LYS A 212 -3.45 11.89 18.60
CA LYS A 212 -3.53 13.11 17.78
C LYS A 212 -4.84 13.21 17.00
N TYR A 213 -5.33 12.10 16.46
CA TYR A 213 -6.63 12.08 15.78
C TYR A 213 -7.76 12.36 16.78
N HIS A 214 -7.76 11.68 17.92
CA HIS A 214 -8.78 11.81 18.96
C HIS A 214 -8.86 13.23 19.53
N ASP A 215 -7.71 13.87 19.72
CA ASP A 215 -7.59 15.23 20.23
C ASP A 215 -7.92 16.31 19.18
N GLY A 216 -8.25 15.91 17.94
CA GLY A 216 -8.54 16.84 16.85
C GLY A 216 -7.30 17.61 16.35
N LEU A 217 -6.10 17.10 16.61
CA LEU A 217 -4.82 17.71 16.23
C LEU A 217 -4.30 17.20 14.88
N MET A 218 -4.92 16.19 14.31
CA MET A 218 -4.58 15.64 13.00
C MET A 218 -5.17 16.52 11.88
N SER A 219 -4.34 16.82 10.88
CA SER A 219 -4.75 17.57 9.68
C SER A 219 -4.25 16.89 8.43
N ASP A 220 -5.00 17.01 7.34
CA ASP A 220 -4.58 16.47 6.05
C ASP A 220 -3.63 17.42 5.33
N TYR A 221 -2.64 16.83 4.67
CA TYR A 221 -1.79 17.55 3.74
C TYR A 221 -1.65 16.72 2.47
N ILE A 222 -2.01 17.33 1.35
CA ILE A 222 -1.87 16.77 0.01
C ILE A 222 -0.78 17.60 -0.68
N PRO A 223 0.33 17.00 -1.15
CA PRO A 223 1.41 17.74 -1.78
C PRO A 223 0.91 18.45 -3.04
N SER A 224 1.31 19.70 -3.24
CA SER A 224 1.05 20.42 -4.49
C SER A 224 1.89 19.84 -5.64
N ASP A 225 1.60 20.23 -6.88
CA ASP A 225 2.45 19.84 -8.02
C ASP A 225 3.88 20.41 -7.88
N GLU A 226 4.04 21.56 -7.22
CA GLU A 226 5.34 22.15 -6.91
C GLU A 226 6.12 21.30 -5.90
N ASP A 227 5.44 20.81 -4.85
CA ASP A 227 6.05 19.92 -3.85
C ASP A 227 6.53 18.61 -4.50
N LEU A 228 5.73 18.04 -5.41
CA LEU A 228 6.09 16.82 -6.13
C LEU A 228 7.21 17.05 -7.15
N ALA A 229 7.26 18.22 -7.79
CA ALA A 229 8.29 18.56 -8.78
C ALA A 229 9.71 18.47 -8.19
N VAL A 230 9.88 18.80 -6.90
CA VAL A 230 11.17 18.67 -6.20
C VAL A 230 11.66 17.21 -6.20
N GLY A 231 10.76 16.27 -5.90
CA GLY A 231 11.08 14.84 -5.93
C GLY A 231 11.34 14.35 -7.35
N PHE A 232 10.49 14.75 -8.30
CA PHE A 232 10.62 14.37 -9.71
C PHE A 232 11.91 14.85 -10.36
N ALA A 233 12.42 16.03 -10.00
CA ALA A 233 13.69 16.55 -10.50
C ALA A 233 14.89 15.68 -10.08
N GLY A 234 14.74 14.85 -9.05
CA GLY A 234 15.77 13.92 -8.59
C GLY A 234 15.74 12.55 -9.26
N ILE A 235 14.74 12.26 -10.11
CA ILE A 235 14.61 10.97 -10.81
C ILE A 235 15.72 10.85 -11.87
N PRO A 236 16.45 9.72 -11.91
CA PRO A 236 17.47 9.49 -12.94
C PRO A 236 16.92 9.51 -14.37
N GLU A 237 17.62 10.19 -15.28
CA GLU A 237 17.40 10.09 -16.72
C GLU A 237 18.18 8.88 -17.26
N VAL A 238 17.47 7.79 -17.55
CA VAL A 238 18.03 6.53 -18.08
C VAL A 238 17.18 5.95 -19.21
#